data_AF-A0A3D2R4L0-F1
#
_entry.id   AF-A0A3D2R4L0-F1
#
_cell.length_a   1.000
_cell.length_b   1.000
_cell.length_c   1.000
_cell.angle_alpha   90.00
_cell.angle_beta   90.00
_cell.angle_gamma   90.00
#
_symmetry.space_group_name_H-M   'P 1'
#
loop_
_entity.id
_entity.type
_entity.pdbx_description
1 polymer ?
#
loop_
_entity_poly.entity_id
_entity_poly.type
_entity_poly.pdbx_seq_one_letter_code
_entity_poly.pdbx_strand_id
1 'polypeptide(L)'
;MKKENQRKESLGEVIDQILNLLGKHKLVDGLVDKQDIPKQKLIKNLVNKQNLNTLMRLLNDLHPADIADILESLPIDERLIVWDLVKSESDGEILVEVSDAVR
;
A
#
# COMPACT_ATOMS: atom_id res chain seq x y z
N MET A 1 -25.75 -11.19 -0.41
CA MET A 1 -26.03 -9.73 -0.53
C MET A 1 -25.50 -8.93 0.66
N LYS A 2 -26.04 -9.02 1.89
CA LYS A 2 -25.53 -8.19 3.03
C LYS A 2 -24.04 -8.38 3.37
N LYS A 3 -23.56 -9.63 3.42
CA LYS A 3 -22.14 -9.95 3.71
C LYS A 3 -21.17 -9.45 2.64
N GLU A 4 -21.61 -9.41 1.38
CA GLU A 4 -20.78 -8.96 0.25
C GLU A 4 -20.68 -7.43 0.23
N ASN A 5 -21.78 -6.74 0.55
CA ASN A 5 -21.78 -5.28 0.68
C ASN A 5 -20.89 -4.82 1.85
N GLN A 6 -20.96 -5.52 2.99
CA GLN A 6 -20.10 -5.25 4.15
C GLN A 6 -18.61 -5.51 3.84
N ARG A 7 -18.29 -6.53 3.04
CA ARG A 7 -16.92 -6.77 2.59
C ARG A 7 -16.42 -5.61 1.70
N LYS A 8 -17.23 -5.18 0.73
CA LYS A 8 -16.87 -4.08 -0.18
C LYS A 8 -16.71 -2.75 0.58
N GLU A 9 -17.57 -2.48 1.55
CA GLU A 9 -17.43 -1.31 2.44
C GLU A 9 -16.12 -1.37 3.25
N SER A 10 -15.81 -2.53 3.84
CA SER A 10 -14.56 -2.75 4.58
C SER A 10 -13.31 -2.62 3.69
N LEU A 11 -13.37 -3.08 2.44
CA LEU A 11 -12.25 -2.92 1.49
C LEU A 11 -12.08 -1.47 1.05
N GLY A 12 -13.17 -0.73 0.87
CA GLY A 12 -13.12 0.71 0.61
C GLY A 12 -12.36 1.46 1.70
N GLU A 13 -12.66 1.17 2.98
CA GLU A 13 -11.96 1.76 4.12
C GLU A 13 -10.46 1.39 4.15
N VAL A 14 -10.11 0.17 3.74
CA VAL A 14 -8.72 -0.28 3.63
C VAL A 14 -7.99 0.46 2.51
N ILE A 15 -8.62 0.61 1.34
CA ILE A 15 -8.07 1.36 0.20
C ILE A 15 -7.81 2.82 0.59
N ASP A 16 -8.76 3.47 1.27
CA ASP A 16 -8.60 4.84 1.75
C ASP A 16 -7.42 4.97 2.73
N GLN A 17 -7.23 3.99 3.61
CA GLN A 17 -6.09 3.94 4.52
C GLN A 17 -4.76 3.76 3.76
N ILE A 18 -4.72 2.86 2.77
CA ILE A 18 -3.55 2.64 1.92
C ILE A 18 -3.19 3.93 1.18
N LEU A 19 -4.16 4.57 0.52
CA LEU A 19 -3.94 5.82 -0.21
C LEU A 19 -3.43 6.95 0.69
N ASN A 20 -3.93 7.04 1.94
CA ASN A 20 -3.45 8.02 2.91
C ASN A 20 -2.00 7.74 3.35
N LEU A 21 -1.64 6.48 3.61
CA LEU A 21 -0.27 6.09 3.95
C LEU A 21 0.70 6.37 2.80
N LEU A 22 0.30 6.06 1.56
CA LEU A 22 1.08 6.34 0.36
C LEU A 22 1.21 7.85 0.09
N GLY A 23 0.15 8.63 0.28
CA GLY A 23 0.18 10.09 0.17
C GLY A 23 1.14 10.71 1.18
N LYS A 24 1.12 10.26 2.44
CA LYS A 24 2.08 10.70 3.47
C LYS A 24 3.52 10.37 3.11
N HIS A 25 3.76 9.16 2.58
CA HIS A 25 5.08 8.76 2.08
C HIS A 25 5.57 9.69 0.96
N LYS A 26 4.74 9.95 -0.06
CA LYS A 26 5.08 10.84 -1.18
C LYS A 26 5.34 12.29 -0.75
N LEU A 27 4.57 12.82 0.21
CA LEU A 27 4.79 14.17 0.74
C LEU A 27 6.11 14.28 1.50
N VAL A 28 6.40 13.31 2.36
CA VAL A 28 7.67 13.27 3.10
C VAL A 28 8.84 13.12 2.12
N ASP A 29 8.66 12.37 1.03
CA ASP A 29 9.64 12.26 -0.05
C ASP A 29 9.88 13.59 -0.80
N GLY A 30 8.82 14.28 -1.22
CA GLY A 30 8.90 15.52 -2.01
C GLY A 30 9.28 16.79 -1.25
N LEU A 31 9.18 16.82 0.09
CA LEU A 31 9.50 18.02 0.90
C LEU A 31 11.00 18.41 0.94
N VAL A 32 11.89 17.65 0.31
CA VAL A 32 13.35 17.75 0.55
C VAL A 32 14.15 18.44 -0.56
N ASP A 33 13.55 18.91 -1.64
CA ASP A 33 14.35 19.62 -2.66
C ASP A 33 14.78 21.05 -2.27
N LYS A 34 14.42 21.55 -1.08
CA LYS A 34 14.65 22.96 -0.72
C LYS A 34 15.44 23.26 0.56
N GLN A 35 15.73 22.33 1.47
CA GLN A 35 16.49 22.64 2.71
C GLN A 35 17.31 21.43 3.23
N ASP A 36 18.64 21.55 3.23
CA ASP A 36 19.59 20.47 3.53
C ASP A 36 19.99 20.41 5.02
N ILE A 37 19.04 20.07 5.91
CA ILE A 37 19.30 19.97 7.37
C ILE A 37 19.40 18.48 7.80
N PRO A 38 20.54 18.00 8.32
CA PRO A 38 20.78 16.58 8.62
C PRO A 38 19.76 15.91 9.57
N LYS A 39 19.26 16.62 10.58
CA LYS A 39 18.25 16.08 11.52
C LYS A 39 16.89 15.83 10.86
N GLN A 40 16.51 16.66 9.89
CA GLN A 40 15.24 16.50 9.16
C GLN A 40 15.29 15.28 8.25
N LYS A 41 16.45 14.99 7.63
CA LYS A 41 16.69 13.75 6.87
C LYS A 41 16.51 12.49 7.72
N LEU A 42 16.99 12.48 8.97
CA LEU A 42 16.84 11.32 9.87
C LEU A 42 15.38 11.08 10.28
N ILE A 43 14.66 12.13 10.68
CA ILE A 43 13.24 12.01 11.06
C ILE A 43 12.41 11.54 9.85
N LYS A 44 12.68 12.07 8.66
CA LYS A 44 12.07 11.63 7.40
C LYS A 44 12.28 10.13 7.15
N ASN A 45 13.52 9.66 7.22
CA ASN A 45 13.82 8.24 6.99
C ASN A 45 13.10 7.33 7.99
N LEU A 46 12.91 7.79 9.24
CA LEU A 46 12.16 7.05 10.26
C LEU A 46 10.65 7.04 9.96
N VAL A 47 10.06 8.19 9.61
CA VAL A 47 8.63 8.31 9.28
C VAL A 47 8.30 7.52 8.01
N ASN A 48 9.13 7.60 6.98
CA ASN A 48 8.95 6.80 5.75
C ASN A 48 8.99 5.30 6.04
N LYS A 49 10.01 4.84 6.80
CA LYS A 49 10.08 3.43 7.21
C LYS A 49 8.88 3.02 8.05
N GLN A 50 8.39 3.87 8.95
CA GLN A 50 7.22 3.59 9.76
C GLN A 50 5.94 3.47 8.91
N ASN A 51 5.75 4.37 7.94
CA ASN A 51 4.60 4.34 7.05
C ASN A 51 4.60 3.05 6.21
N LEU A 52 5.75 2.69 5.62
CA LEU A 52 5.89 1.46 4.83
C LEU A 52 5.70 0.20 5.68
N ASN A 53 6.26 0.15 6.89
CA ASN A 53 6.03 -0.98 7.80
C ASN A 53 4.57 -1.10 8.23
N THR A 54 3.86 0.01 8.38
CA THR A 54 2.42 0.02 8.72
C THR A 54 1.60 -0.50 7.55
N LEU A 55 1.93 -0.04 6.34
CA LEU A 55 1.31 -0.53 5.10
C LEU A 55 1.57 -2.02 4.91
N MET A 56 2.79 -2.49 5.12
CA MET A 56 3.15 -3.92 5.00
C MET A 56 2.37 -4.78 6.00
N ARG A 57 2.22 -4.34 7.26
CA ARG A 57 1.40 -5.06 8.24
C ARG A 57 -0.07 -5.14 7.85
N LEU A 58 -0.63 -4.02 7.37
CA LEU A 58 -2.01 -3.99 6.88
C LEU A 58 -2.21 -4.98 5.74
N LEU A 59 -1.27 -5.03 4.79
CA LEU A 59 -1.32 -5.95 3.65
C LEU A 59 -1.15 -7.41 4.05
N ASN A 60 -0.26 -7.72 5.00
CA ASN A 60 -0.05 -9.09 5.48
C ASN A 60 -1.26 -9.69 6.20
N ASP A 61 -2.15 -8.85 6.73
CA ASP A 61 -3.39 -9.28 7.40
C ASP A 61 -4.55 -9.54 6.41
N LEU A 62 -4.37 -9.23 5.12
CA LEU A 62 -5.39 -9.39 4.07
C LEU A 62 -5.29 -10.71 3.33
N HIS A 63 -6.42 -11.19 2.81
CA HIS A 63 -6.43 -12.36 1.95
C HIS A 63 -5.84 -12.03 0.57
N PRO A 64 -5.17 -12.96 -0.12
CA PRO A 64 -4.61 -12.72 -1.45
C PRO A 64 -5.62 -12.17 -2.47
N ALA A 65 -6.87 -12.62 -2.43
CA ALA A 65 -7.95 -12.10 -3.27
C ALA A 65 -8.31 -10.64 -2.96
N ASP A 66 -8.30 -10.24 -1.68
CA ASP A 66 -8.54 -8.85 -1.28
C ASP A 66 -7.37 -7.94 -1.73
N ILE A 67 -6.14 -8.46 -1.67
CA ILE A 67 -4.95 -7.76 -2.20
C ILE A 67 -5.06 -7.56 -3.71
N ALA A 68 -5.55 -8.56 -4.45
CA ALA A 68 -5.79 -8.46 -5.89
C ALA A 68 -6.82 -7.35 -6.21
N ASP A 69 -7.97 -7.34 -5.52
CA ASP A 69 -9.00 -6.31 -5.66
C ASP A 69 -8.45 -4.90 -5.38
N ILE A 70 -7.58 -4.78 -4.37
CA ILE A 70 -6.90 -3.52 -4.03
C ILE A 70 -5.97 -3.09 -5.16
N LEU A 71 -5.10 -3.99 -5.64
CA LEU A 71 -4.14 -3.68 -6.71
C LEU A 71 -4.85 -3.22 -7.99
N GLU A 72 -5.97 -3.84 -8.35
CA GLU A 72 -6.80 -3.44 -9.49
C GLU A 72 -7.41 -2.05 -9.33
N SER A 73 -7.77 -1.67 -8.10
CA SER A 73 -8.39 -0.39 -7.76
C SER A 73 -7.40 0.76 -7.62
N LEU A 74 -6.11 0.48 -7.41
CA LEU A 74 -5.07 1.50 -7.22
C LEU A 74 -4.60 2.09 -8.56
N PRO A 75 -4.26 3.39 -8.60
CA PRO A 75 -3.52 3.97 -9.71
C PRO A 75 -2.12 3.35 -9.85
N ILE A 76 -1.51 3.48 -11.03
CA ILE A 76 -0.31 2.74 -11.40
C ILE A 76 0.88 2.97 -10.45
N ASP A 77 1.09 4.21 -9.99
CA ASP A 77 2.21 4.55 -9.12
C ASP A 77 2.07 3.91 -7.73
N GLU A 78 0.87 3.96 -7.16
CA GLU A 78 0.53 3.33 -5.88
C GLU A 78 0.57 1.81 -5.98
N ARG A 79 0.08 1.25 -7.08
CA ARG A 79 0.08 -0.18 -7.36
C ARG A 79 1.49 -0.76 -7.32
N LEU A 80 2.47 -0.09 -7.94
CA LEU A 80 3.86 -0.54 -7.93
C LEU A 80 4.44 -0.61 -6.52
N ILE A 81 4.15 0.39 -5.67
CA ILE A 81 4.63 0.43 -4.29
C ILE A 81 4.00 -0.71 -3.47
N VAL A 82 2.68 -0.92 -3.62
CA VAL A 82 1.97 -2.00 -2.90
C VAL A 82 2.46 -3.37 -3.38
N TRP A 83 2.67 -3.54 -4.68
CA TRP A 83 3.21 -4.76 -5.28
C TRP A 83 4.59 -5.11 -4.72
N ASP A 84 5.51 -4.14 -4.66
CA ASP A 84 6.86 -4.36 -4.11
C ASP A 84 6.85 -4.74 -2.62
N LEU A 85 5.85 -4.30 -1.86
CA LEU A 85 5.71 -4.62 -0.43
C LEU A 85 5.19 -6.04 -0.18
N VAL A 86 4.24 -6.52 -0.99
CA VAL A 86 3.67 -7.88 -0.84
C VAL A 86 4.58 -8.97 -1.39
N LYS A 87 5.56 -8.59 -2.24
CA LYS A 87 6.49 -9.48 -2.93
C LYS A 87 7.35 -10.37 -2.04
N SER A 88 7.51 -10.00 -0.77
CA SER A 88 8.48 -10.65 0.12
C SER A 88 7.95 -11.89 0.87
N GLU A 89 6.62 -12.07 1.01
CA GLU A 89 6.07 -13.18 1.80
C GLU A 89 4.93 -13.99 1.12
N SER A 90 4.19 -13.43 0.16
CA SER A 90 2.93 -14.04 -0.35
C SER A 90 2.77 -14.05 -1.88
N ASP A 91 3.86 -13.81 -2.61
CA ASP A 91 3.86 -13.51 -4.05
C ASP A 91 3.19 -14.61 -4.92
N GLY A 92 3.38 -15.88 -4.57
CA GLY A 92 2.85 -17.01 -5.32
C GLY A 92 1.34 -17.22 -5.17
N GLU A 93 0.74 -16.87 -4.03
CA GLU A 93 -0.70 -17.03 -3.80
C GLU A 93 -1.48 -15.84 -4.37
N ILE A 94 -0.92 -14.64 -4.29
CA ILE A 94 -1.50 -13.43 -4.89
C ILE A 94 -1.52 -13.58 -6.41
N LEU A 95 -0.44 -14.04 -7.05
CA LEU A 95 -0.38 -14.26 -8.51
C LEU A 95 -1.37 -15.30 -9.04
N VAL A 96 -1.86 -16.20 -8.19
CA VAL A 96 -2.85 -17.22 -8.57
C VAL A 96 -4.28 -16.65 -8.50
N GLU A 97 -4.53 -15.73 -7.57
CA GLU A 97 -5.83 -15.08 -7.35
C GLU A 97 -6.03 -13.83 -8.22
N VAL A 98 -4.96 -13.15 -8.62
CA VAL A 98 -5.06 -12.06 -9.60
C VAL A 98 -5.40 -12.69 -10.96
N SER A 99 -6.61 -12.40 -11.46
CA SER A 99 -7.02 -12.85 -12.79
C SER A 99 -6.09 -12.27 -13.86
N ASP A 100 -6.18 -12.78 -15.09
CA ASP A 100 -5.38 -12.41 -16.29
C ASP A 100 -5.25 -10.89 -16.59
N ALA A 101 -5.86 -10.01 -15.80
CA ALA A 101 -5.90 -8.55 -15.94
C ALA A 101 -4.61 -7.81 -15.56
N VAL A 102 -3.65 -8.47 -14.89
CA VAL A 102 -2.38 -7.85 -14.44
C VAL A 102 -1.13 -8.52 -15.05
N ARG A 103 -1.30 -9.41 -16.04
CA ARG A 103 -0.18 -10.02 -16.78
C ARG A 103 0.23 -9.19 -18.01
#